data_AF-A0ABD6IYE8-F1
#
_entry.id   AF-A0ABD6IYE8-F1
#
_cell.length_a   1.000
_cell.length_b   1.000
_cell.length_c   1.000
_cell.angle_alpha   90.00
_cell.angle_beta   90.00
_cell.angle_gamma   90.00
#
_symmetry.space_group_name_H-M   'P 1'
#
loop_
_entity.id
_entity.type
_entity.pdbx_description
1 polymer ?
#
loop_
_entity_poly.entity_id
_entity_poly.type
_entity_poly.pdbx_seq_one_letter_code
_entity_poly.pdbx_strand_id
1 'polypeptide(L)'
;LSPPRPADLVAAPVRIADAATVRLLRPGDRVDVVAAQDPSAGGGARVLARGVRVTRVPAPLDGAAETGALVVLAVPRTLAAGLVGASATARLAVTLC
;
A
#
# COMPACT_ATOMS: atom_id res chain seq x y z
N LEU A 1 16.34 -12.55 -8.53
CA LEU A 1 15.40 -11.78 -9.38
C LEU A 1 16.03 -10.42 -9.61
N SER A 2 16.32 -10.05 -10.87
CA SER A 2 16.86 -8.71 -11.18
C SER A 2 15.83 -7.65 -10.77
N PRO A 3 16.23 -6.49 -10.20
CA PRO A 3 15.27 -5.46 -9.84
C PRO A 3 14.51 -5.00 -11.11
N PRO A 4 13.19 -4.73 -11.00
CA PRO A 4 12.40 -4.28 -12.14
C PRO A 4 13.02 -3.01 -12.72
N ARG A 5 13.10 -2.94 -14.05
CA ARG A 5 13.61 -1.75 -14.73
C ARG A 5 12.60 -0.61 -14.53
N PRO A 6 13.04 0.66 -14.42
CA PRO A 6 12.14 1.79 -14.15
C PRO A 6 10.98 1.92 -15.14
N ALA A 7 11.16 1.47 -16.39
CA ALA A 7 10.15 1.45 -17.44
C ALA A 7 8.96 0.51 -17.17
N ASP A 8 9.07 -0.39 -16.18
CA ASP A 8 8.02 -1.36 -15.82
C ASP A 8 7.22 -0.97 -14.57
N LEU A 9 7.55 0.18 -13.96
CA LEU A 9 6.88 0.66 -12.75
C LEU A 9 5.68 1.55 -13.09
N VAL A 10 4.60 1.36 -12.34
CA VAL A 10 3.39 2.17 -12.42
C VAL A 10 3.09 2.76 -11.05
N ALA A 11 2.40 3.90 -11.03
CA ALA A 11 1.84 4.49 -9.82
C ALA A 11 0.56 3.74 -9.43
N ALA A 12 0.59 3.03 -8.30
CA ALA A 12 -0.57 2.33 -7.75
C ALA A 12 -1.09 3.08 -6.51
N PRO A 13 -2.28 3.70 -6.58
CA PRO A 13 -2.94 4.24 -5.40
C PRO A 13 -3.52 3.10 -4.55
N VAL A 14 -3.13 3.04 -3.29
CA VAL A 14 -3.61 2.04 -2.32
C VAL A 14 -4.09 2.72 -1.05
N ARG A 15 -5.13 2.16 -0.46
CA ARG A 15 -5.71 2.65 0.80
C ARG A 15 -5.16 1.82 1.94
N ILE A 16 -4.47 2.47 2.87
CA ILE A 16 -3.92 1.87 4.08
C ILE A 16 -4.90 2.12 5.21
N ALA A 17 -5.23 1.08 5.97
CA ALA A 17 -6.28 1.10 6.97
C ALA A 17 -5.99 2.10 8.11
N ASP A 18 -4.71 2.24 8.50
CA ASP A 18 -4.30 3.17 9.55
C ASP A 18 -3.74 4.47 8.97
N ALA A 19 -4.54 5.53 9.07
CA ALA A 19 -4.15 6.88 8.65
C ALA A 19 -3.02 7.49 9.50
N ALA A 20 -2.90 7.14 10.78
CA ALA A 20 -1.84 7.65 11.64
C ALA A 20 -0.48 7.13 11.18
N THR A 21 -0.39 5.85 10.82
CA THR A 21 0.81 5.26 10.20
C THR A 21 1.17 5.97 8.88
N VAL A 22 0.19 6.26 8.02
CA VAL A 22 0.45 6.95 6.74
C VAL A 22 1.02 8.36 6.94
N ARG A 23 0.63 9.07 8.00
CA ARG A 23 1.15 10.42 8.31
C ARG A 23 2.65 10.43 8.63
N LEU A 24 3.24 9.27 8.94
CA LEU A 24 4.68 9.13 9.16
C LEU A 24 5.46 9.04 7.84
N LEU A 25 4.79 8.62 6.76
CA LEU A 25 5.43 8.34 5.48
C LEU A 25 5.78 9.61 4.72
N ARG A 26 6.88 9.54 3.97
CA ARG A 26 7.35 10.58 3.05
C ARG A 26 7.57 9.99 1.66
N PRO A 27 7.41 10.79 0.59
CA PRO A 27 7.89 10.40 -0.73
C PRO A 27 9.37 10.03 -0.67
N GLY A 28 9.71 8.85 -1.19
CA GLY A 28 11.06 8.28 -1.12
C GLY A 28 11.17 7.09 -0.16
N ASP A 29 10.29 6.97 0.83
CA ASP A 29 10.30 5.86 1.78
C ASP A 29 10.11 4.51 1.07
N ARG A 30 10.71 3.47 1.66
CA ARG A 30 10.46 2.09 1.25
C ARG A 30 9.57 1.42 2.28
N VAL A 31 8.57 0.70 1.79
CA VAL A 31 7.62 -0.01 2.62
C VAL A 31 7.39 -1.42 2.11
N ASP A 32 7.13 -2.34 3.04
CA ASP A 32 6.43 -3.59 2.73
C ASP A 32 4.93 -3.33 2.89
N VAL A 33 4.11 -3.90 2.01
CA VAL A 33 2.65 -3.82 2.08
C VAL A 33 2.09 -5.15 2.52
N VAL A 34 1.27 -5.13 3.56
CA VAL A 34 0.69 -6.31 4.19
C VAL A 34 -0.83 -6.22 4.10
N ALA A 35 -1.46 -7.27 3.59
CA ALA A 35 -2.90 -7.44 3.72
C ALA A 35 -3.20 -8.22 5.00
N ALA A 36 -3.96 -7.61 5.90
CA ALA A 36 -4.62 -8.31 7.00
C ALA A 36 -6.02 -8.71 6.51
N GLN A 37 -6.22 -10.01 6.36
CA GLN A 37 -7.53 -10.59 6.06
C GLN A 37 -8.31 -10.78 7.37
N ASP A 38 -9.64 -10.90 7.30
CA ASP A 38 -10.45 -11.13 8.49
C ASP A 38 -10.04 -12.46 9.15
N PRO A 39 -9.53 -12.43 10.39
CA PRO A 39 -9.14 -13.64 11.10
C PRO A 39 -10.34 -14.56 11.40
N SER A 40 -11.56 -14.02 11.47
CA SER A 40 -12.81 -14.76 11.66
C SER A 40 -13.17 -15.58 10.41
N ALA A 41 -12.69 -15.17 9.24
CA ALA A 41 -12.77 -15.94 8.00
C ALA A 41 -11.57 -16.90 7.82
N GLY A 42 -10.75 -17.11 8.86
CA GLY A 42 -9.53 -17.91 8.80
C GLY A 42 -8.38 -17.25 8.03
N GLY A 43 -8.48 -15.94 7.75
CA GLY A 43 -7.50 -15.18 6.99
C GLY A 43 -6.33 -14.69 7.86
N GLY A 44 -5.10 -14.90 7.39
CA GLY A 44 -3.88 -14.41 8.04
C GLY A 44 -3.37 -13.08 7.47
N ALA A 45 -2.23 -12.62 8.00
CA ALA A 45 -1.49 -11.52 7.38
C ALA A 45 -0.63 -12.05 6.23
N ARG A 46 -0.72 -11.39 5.06
CA ARG A 46 0.08 -11.74 3.88
C ARG A 46 0.82 -10.51 3.35
N VAL A 47 2.12 -10.63 3.16
CA VAL A 47 2.91 -9.61 2.46
C VAL A 47 2.58 -9.64 0.96
N LEU A 48 2.08 -8.53 0.44
CA LEU A 48 1.72 -8.36 -0.98
C LEU A 48 2.84 -7.75 -1.80
N ALA A 49 3.64 -6.89 -1.20
CA ALA A 49 4.77 -6.24 -1.85
C ALA A 49 5.89 -5.97 -0.83
N ARG A 50 7.14 -6.00 -1.30
CA ARG A 50 8.33 -5.75 -0.46
C ARG A 50 9.17 -4.60 -0.98
N GLY A 51 9.61 -3.72 -0.07
CA GLY A 51 10.54 -2.62 -0.32
C GLY A 51 10.09 -1.67 -1.44
N VAL A 52 8.79 -1.53 -1.66
CA VAL A 52 8.24 -0.66 -2.71
C VAL A 52 8.33 0.79 -2.29
N ARG A 53 8.56 1.68 -3.26
CA ARG A 53 8.78 3.10 -2.97
C ARG A 53 7.46 3.85 -2.88
N VAL A 54 7.32 4.68 -1.86
CA VAL A 54 6.28 5.70 -1.77
C VAL A 54 6.63 6.83 -2.74
N THR A 55 5.74 7.12 -3.68
CA THR A 55 5.90 8.24 -4.64
C THR A 55 5.10 9.46 -4.23
N ARG A 56 3.97 9.27 -3.54
CA ARG A 56 3.13 10.36 -3.04
C ARG A 56 2.32 9.91 -1.84
N VAL A 57 2.11 10.83 -0.92
CA VAL A 57 1.14 10.71 0.18
C VAL A 57 0.11 11.84 -0.02
N PRO A 58 -1.03 11.56 -0.67
CA PRO A 58 -2.08 12.57 -0.84
C PRO A 58 -2.60 13.09 0.49
N ALA A 59 -2.90 14.39 0.55
CA ALA A 59 -3.59 14.96 1.70
C ALA A 59 -4.96 14.28 1.87
N PRO A 60 -5.41 14.01 3.10
CA PRO A 60 -6.75 13.52 3.35
C PRO A 60 -7.77 14.50 2.78
N LEU A 61 -8.80 13.99 2.09
CA LEU A 61 -9.98 14.78 1.75
C LEU A 61 -10.76 15.05 3.04
N ASP A 62 -11.25 16.27 3.22
CA ASP A 62 -12.05 16.64 4.39
C ASP A 62 -13.23 15.67 4.57
N GLY A 63 -13.38 15.12 5.79
CA GLY A 63 -14.42 14.15 6.14
C GLY A 63 -14.13 12.67 5.82
N ALA A 64 -12.98 12.33 5.21
CA ALA A 64 -12.63 10.95 4.84
C ALA A 64 -11.81 10.18 5.91
N ALA A 65 -11.63 10.76 7.10
CA ALA A 65 -10.68 10.28 8.12
C ALA A 65 -10.94 8.85 8.63
N GLU A 66 -12.19 8.37 8.55
CA GLU A 66 -12.60 7.11 9.18
C GLU A 66 -12.28 5.85 8.35
N THR A 67 -11.84 5.99 7.09
CA THR A 67 -11.62 4.83 6.18
C THR A 67 -10.14 4.61 5.84
N GLY A 68 -9.22 5.10 6.67
CA GLY A 68 -7.78 5.03 6.40
C GLY A 68 -7.30 6.08 5.37
N ALA A 69 -6.03 6.02 4.98
CA ALA A 69 -5.39 7.04 4.15
C ALA A 69 -4.81 6.47 2.85
N LEU A 70 -4.75 7.31 1.82
CA LEU A 70 -4.23 6.96 0.51
C LEU A 70 -2.70 7.12 0.49
N VAL A 71 -2.04 6.17 -0.18
CA VAL A 71 -0.61 6.24 -0.52
C VAL A 71 -0.45 5.82 -1.98
N VAL A 72 0.44 6.48 -2.70
CA VAL A 72 0.78 6.09 -4.07
C VAL A 72 2.15 5.42 -4.07
N LEU A 73 2.20 4.19 -4.58
CA LEU A 73 3.40 3.36 -4.61
C LEU A 73 3.91 3.18 -6.03
N ALA A 74 5.23 3.17 -6.22
CA ALA A 74 5.86 2.73 -7.45
C ALA A 74 6.02 1.20 -7.40
N VAL A 75 5.26 0.49 -8.23
CA VAL A 75 5.21 -0.98 -8.24
C VAL A 75 5.25 -1.53 -9.66
N PRO A 76 5.74 -2.76 -9.88
CA PRO A 76 5.59 -3.43 -11.16
C PRO A 76 4.13 -3.52 -11.60
N ARG A 77 3.84 -3.36 -12.89
CA ARG A 77 2.46 -3.38 -13.42
C ARG A 77 1.68 -4.65 -13.05
N THR A 78 2.36 -5.80 -12.96
CA THR A 78 1.76 -7.07 -12.55
C THR A 78 1.32 -7.09 -11.07
N LEU A 79 1.98 -6.34 -10.19
CA LEU A 79 1.60 -6.22 -8.77
C LEU A 79 0.52 -5.16 -8.54
N ALA A 80 0.44 -4.14 -9.40
CA ALA A 80 -0.48 -3.02 -9.24
C ALA A 80 -1.95 -3.48 -9.13
N ALA A 81 -2.39 -4.35 -10.02
CA ALA A 81 -3.77 -4.86 -10.00
C ALA A 81 -4.10 -5.61 -8.71
N GLY A 82 -3.16 -6.43 -8.21
CA GLY A 82 -3.34 -7.17 -6.95
C GLY A 82 -3.40 -6.24 -5.73
N LEU A 83 -2.54 -5.23 -5.67
CA LEU A 83 -2.53 -4.25 -4.56
C LEU A 83 -3.79 -3.37 -4.54
N VAL A 84 -4.21 -2.87 -5.71
CA VAL A 84 -5.42 -2.05 -5.85
C VAL A 84 -6.66 -2.88 -5.53
N GLY A 85 -6.75 -4.11 -6.06
CA GLY A 85 -7.85 -5.02 -5.76
C GLY A 85 -7.92 -5.40 -4.29
N ALA A 86 -6.78 -5.69 -3.65
CA ALA A 86 -6.73 -5.98 -2.23
C ALA A 86 -7.12 -4.78 -1.35
N SER A 87 -6.84 -3.55 -1.77
CA SER A 87 -7.28 -2.34 -1.04
C SER A 87 -8.81 -2.21 -0.97
N ALA A 88 -9.55 -2.86 -1.89
CA ALA A 88 -11.01 -2.83 -1.91
C ALA A 88 -11.64 -3.92 -1.03
N THR A 89 -10.91 -4.99 -0.69
CA THR A 89 -11.47 -6.18 -0.04
C THR A 89 -10.77 -6.57 1.25
N ALA A 90 -9.59 -6.02 1.53
CA ALA A 90 -8.78 -6.32 2.71
C ALA A 90 -8.31 -5.04 3.40
N ARG A 91 -7.99 -5.14 4.69
CA ARG A 91 -7.34 -4.06 5.42
C ARG A 91 -5.84 -4.12 5.16
N LEU A 92 -5.32 -3.10 4.48
CA LEU A 92 -3.89 -3.01 4.21
C LEU A 92 -3.16 -2.26 5.32
N ALA A 93 -1.96 -2.73 5.65
CA ALA A 93 -0.99 -2.09 6.53
C ALA A 93 0.36 -1.97 5.81
N VAL A 94 1.24 -1.14 6.35
CA VAL A 94 2.61 -0.97 5.84
C VAL A 94 3.63 -1.04 6.96
N THR A 95 4.83 -1.51 6.65
CA THR A 95 5.99 -1.44 7.54
C THR A 95 7.13 -0.69 6.85
N LEU A 96 7.77 0.26 7.55
CA LEU A 96 8.94 0.97 7.03
C LEU A 96 10.18 0.05 7.06
N CYS A 97 11.05 0.19 6.06
CA CYS A 97 12.29 -0.58 5.91
C CYS A 97 13.54 0.30 6.06
#